data_AF-A0A6V8QNH0-F1
#
_entry.id   AF-A0A6V8QNH0-F1
#
_cell.length_a   1.000
_cell.length_b   1.000
_cell.length_c   1.000
_cell.angle_alpha   90.00
_cell.angle_beta   90.00
_cell.angle_gamma   90.00
#
_symmetry.space_group_name_H-M   'P 1'
#
loop_
_entity.id
_entity.type
_entity.pdbx_description
1 polymer ?
#
loop_
_entity_poly.entity_id
_entity_poly.type
_entity_poly.pdbx_seq_one_letter_code
_entity_poly.pdbx_strand_id
1 'polypeptide(L)'
;MWPHPDYVSSLGIRLADAARMKQMSSSPSTPLDRCLRDEIQNEWNSHSFVATDRDAGRRYRHILAAAYFASTCLGLSPQLNAAREWLREKECDLREMGYEPTKSMLLMNFLQEIGVWYLRQVQQ
;
A
#
# COMPACT_ATOMS: atom_id res chain seq x y z
N MET A 1 -9.41 -1.01 14.40
CA MET A 1 -10.08 -1.97 13.50
C MET A 1 -9.08 -2.40 12.43
N TRP A 2 -9.08 -3.67 12.04
CA TRP A 2 -8.24 -4.18 10.96
C TRP A 2 -8.88 -3.89 9.59
N PRO A 3 -8.09 -3.76 8.52
CA PRO A 3 -8.62 -3.48 7.19
C PRO A 3 -9.55 -4.59 6.69
N HIS A 4 -10.69 -4.22 6.12
CA HIS A 4 -11.57 -5.19 5.47
C HIS A 4 -10.92 -5.69 4.17
N PRO A 5 -10.86 -7.02 3.93
CA PRO A 5 -10.17 -7.59 2.76
C PRO A 5 -10.66 -7.02 1.42
N ASP A 6 -11.97 -6.85 1.25
CA ASP A 6 -12.55 -6.30 0.02
C ASP A 6 -12.14 -4.85 -0.23
N TYR A 7 -12.11 -4.03 0.83
CA TYR A 7 -11.68 -2.64 0.74
C TYR A 7 -10.20 -2.55 0.36
N VAL A 8 -9.35 -3.36 1.02
CA VAL A 8 -7.91 -3.44 0.72
C VAL A 8 -7.66 -3.88 -0.70
N SER A 9 -8.37 -4.90 -1.18
CA SER A 9 -8.20 -5.43 -2.53
C SER A 9 -8.62 -4.39 -3.57
N SER A 10 -9.79 -3.75 -3.39
CA SER A 10 -10.23 -2.69 -4.28
C SER A 10 -9.27 -1.50 -4.32
N LEU A 11 -8.78 -1.05 -3.15
CA LEU A 11 -7.79 0.02 -3.08
C LEU A 11 -6.46 -0.40 -3.73
N GLY A 12 -6.00 -1.62 -3.49
CA GLY A 12 -4.77 -2.16 -4.07
C GLY A 12 -4.83 -2.27 -5.60
N ILE A 13 -5.96 -2.73 -6.16
CA ILE A 13 -6.18 -2.75 -7.62
C ILE A 13 -6.09 -1.33 -8.19
N ARG A 14 -6.81 -0.37 -7.60
CA ARG A 14 -6.79 1.03 -8.07
C ARG A 14 -5.38 1.63 -8.05
N LEU A 15 -4.62 1.39 -6.99
CA LEU A 15 -3.23 1.85 -6.88
C LEU A 15 -2.34 1.20 -7.94
N ALA A 16 -2.47 -0.10 -8.19
CA ALA A 16 -1.70 -0.81 -9.21
C ALA A 16 -2.01 -0.29 -10.62
N ASP A 17 -3.29 -0.12 -10.95
CA ASP A 17 -3.70 0.37 -12.26
C ASP A 17 -3.27 1.82 -12.49
N ALA A 18 -3.42 2.69 -11.48
CA ALA A 18 -2.96 4.07 -11.54
C ALA A 18 -1.44 4.15 -11.75
N ALA A 19 -0.66 3.31 -11.05
CA ALA A 19 0.78 3.24 -11.23
C ALA A 19 1.18 2.81 -12.65
N ARG A 20 0.49 1.81 -13.23
CA ARG A 20 0.71 1.39 -14.64
C ARG A 20 0.39 2.50 -15.61
N MET A 21 -0.78 3.14 -15.48
CA MET A 21 -1.19 4.24 -16.34
C MET A 21 -0.17 5.39 -16.29
N LYS A 22 0.28 5.74 -15.08
CA LYS A 22 1.30 6.76 -14.88
C LYS A 22 2.60 6.41 -15.56
N GLN A 23 3.10 5.19 -15.40
CA GLN A 23 4.29 4.73 -16.11
C GLN A 23 4.13 4.85 -17.63
N MET A 24 3.02 4.38 -18.19
CA MET A 24 2.75 4.43 -19.63
C MET A 24 2.68 5.87 -20.17
N SER A 25 2.18 6.81 -19.37
CA SER A 25 2.09 8.23 -19.73
C SER A 25 3.40 9.01 -19.57
N SER A 26 4.40 8.46 -18.87
CA SER A 26 5.63 9.17 -18.53
C SER A 26 6.68 9.07 -19.64
N SER A 27 7.34 10.19 -19.95
CA SER A 27 8.49 10.23 -20.87
C SER A 27 9.61 11.09 -20.26
N PRO A 28 10.77 10.50 -19.87
CA PRO A 28 11.12 9.08 -19.94
C PRO A 28 10.28 8.19 -19.00
N SER A 29 10.26 6.89 -19.28
CA SER A 29 9.51 5.90 -18.49
C SER A 29 9.97 5.91 -17.03
N THR A 30 9.08 6.31 -16.13
CA THR A 30 9.32 6.26 -14.69
C THR A 30 9.24 4.81 -14.20
N PRO A 31 10.13 4.36 -13.30
CA PRO A 31 10.02 3.04 -12.68
C PRO A 31 8.68 2.82 -11.97
N LEU A 32 8.10 1.62 -12.09
CA LEU A 32 6.78 1.29 -11.52
C LEU A 32 6.71 1.47 -10.00
N ASP A 33 7.79 1.17 -9.29
CA ASP A 33 7.86 1.34 -7.83
C ASP A 33 7.76 2.82 -7.42
N ARG A 34 8.36 3.72 -8.21
CA ARG A 34 8.20 5.18 -8.03
C ARG A 34 6.80 5.66 -8.42
N CYS A 35 6.23 5.13 -9.51
CA CYS A 35 4.84 5.42 -9.87
C CYS A 35 3.89 4.99 -8.74
N LEU A 36 4.06 3.78 -8.20
CA LEU A 36 3.26 3.27 -7.09
C LEU A 36 3.45 4.11 -5.82
N ARG A 37 4.69 4.48 -5.49
CA ARG A 37 4.97 5.39 -4.36
C ARG A 37 4.15 6.67 -4.46
N ASP A 38 4.16 7.30 -5.63
CA ASP A 38 3.44 8.55 -5.84
C ASP A 38 1.93 8.37 -5.66
N GLU A 39 1.36 7.28 -6.20
CA GLU A 39 -0.07 7.03 -6.07
C GLU A 39 -0.47 6.70 -4.63
N ILE A 40 0.36 5.99 -3.88
CA ILE A 40 0.19 5.79 -2.44
C ILE A 40 0.21 7.14 -1.70
N GLN A 41 1.16 8.01 -2.03
CA GLN A 41 1.27 9.33 -1.41
C GLN A 41 0.07 10.22 -1.78
N ASN A 42 -0.39 10.17 -3.02
CA ASN A 42 -1.58 10.90 -3.49
C ASN A 42 -2.83 10.43 -2.73
N GLU A 43 -3.04 9.12 -2.64
CA GLU A 43 -4.17 8.54 -1.90
C GLU A 43 -4.10 8.91 -0.42
N TRP A 44 -2.92 8.80 0.22
CA TRP A 44 -2.72 9.14 1.64
C TRP A 44 -3.15 10.57 1.98
N ASN A 45 -2.87 11.51 1.06
CA ASN A 45 -3.21 12.93 1.19
C ASN A 45 -4.61 13.27 0.67
N SER A 46 -5.30 12.32 0.02
CA SER A 46 -6.61 12.58 -0.56
C SER A 46 -7.66 12.82 0.52
N HIS A 47 -8.55 13.78 0.26
CA HIS A 47 -9.66 14.08 1.18
C HIS A 47 -10.55 12.85 1.41
N SER A 48 -10.79 12.05 0.36
CA SER A 48 -11.58 10.82 0.45
C SER A 48 -10.95 9.81 1.41
N PHE A 49 -9.64 9.59 1.31
CA PHE A 49 -8.96 8.64 2.17
C PHE A 49 -8.85 9.15 3.62
N VAL A 50 -8.54 10.43 3.82
CA VAL A 50 -8.51 11.06 5.16
C VAL A 50 -9.87 10.96 5.83
N ALA A 51 -10.96 11.11 5.08
CA ALA A 51 -12.32 11.01 5.61
C ALA A 51 -12.73 9.59 6.05
N THR A 52 -12.02 8.54 5.62
CA THR A 52 -12.37 7.16 5.98
C THR A 52 -12.17 6.84 7.46
N ASP A 53 -11.15 7.43 8.11
CA ASP A 53 -10.89 7.23 9.53
C ASP A 53 -10.07 8.40 10.10
N ARG A 54 -10.50 8.92 11.25
CA ARG A 54 -9.79 10.02 11.94
C ARG A 54 -8.45 9.57 12.53
N ASP A 55 -8.27 8.27 12.78
CA ASP A 55 -7.04 7.70 13.31
C ASP A 55 -6.04 7.41 12.18
N ALA A 56 -4.95 8.18 12.16
CA ALA A 56 -3.91 8.06 11.14
C ALA A 56 -3.20 6.69 11.17
N GLY A 57 -3.04 6.07 12.35
CA GLY A 57 -2.46 4.74 12.48
C GLY A 57 -3.37 3.63 11.91
N ARG A 58 -4.69 3.78 12.02
CA ARG A 58 -5.65 2.91 11.34
C ARG A 58 -5.63 3.11 9.84
N ARG A 59 -5.64 4.35 9.35
CA ARG A 59 -5.49 4.63 7.91
C ARG A 59 -4.19 4.05 7.36
N TYR A 60 -3.10 4.15 8.11
CA TYR A 60 -1.82 3.58 7.71
C TYR A 60 -1.89 2.06 7.49
N ARG A 61 -2.59 1.32 8.35
CA ARG A 61 -2.79 -0.12 8.14
C ARG A 61 -3.51 -0.44 6.84
N HIS A 62 -4.50 0.37 6.47
CA HIS A 62 -5.24 0.20 5.21
C HIS A 62 -4.36 0.51 3.99
N ILE A 63 -3.63 1.63 4.00
CA ILE A 63 -2.76 2.00 2.86
C ILE A 63 -1.59 1.01 2.73
N LEU A 64 -1.02 0.56 3.84
CA LEU A 64 0.06 -0.43 3.86
C LEU A 64 -0.40 -1.75 3.24
N ALA A 65 -1.54 -2.25 3.68
CA ALA A 65 -2.17 -3.45 3.14
C ALA A 65 -2.42 -3.36 1.63
N ALA A 66 -3.03 -2.26 1.18
CA ALA A 66 -3.33 -2.04 -0.22
C ALA A 66 -2.06 -1.88 -1.07
N ALA A 67 -1.03 -1.22 -0.54
CA ALA A 67 0.27 -1.08 -1.20
C ALA A 67 1.02 -2.42 -1.35
N TYR A 68 0.92 -3.31 -0.36
CA TYR A 68 1.45 -4.67 -0.49
C TYR A 68 0.72 -5.45 -1.58
N PHE A 69 -0.62 -5.39 -1.60
CA PHE A 69 -1.41 -5.98 -2.67
C PHE A 69 -0.98 -5.44 -4.04
N ALA A 70 -0.94 -4.11 -4.19
CA ALA A 70 -0.57 -3.44 -5.44
C ALA A 70 0.85 -3.81 -5.89
N SER A 71 1.83 -3.81 -4.97
CA SER A 71 3.21 -4.21 -5.27
C SER A 71 3.27 -5.62 -5.82
N THR A 72 2.46 -6.52 -5.27
CA THR A 72 2.40 -7.92 -5.71
C THR A 72 1.74 -8.04 -7.10
N CYS A 73 0.65 -7.30 -7.35
CA CYS A 73 0.01 -7.21 -8.67
C CYS A 73 0.92 -6.66 -9.76
N LEU A 74 1.86 -5.79 -9.38
CA LEU A 74 2.83 -5.19 -10.30
C LEU A 74 4.10 -6.03 -10.45
N GLY A 75 4.24 -7.14 -9.73
CA GLY A 75 5.45 -7.95 -9.74
C GLY A 75 6.67 -7.22 -9.19
N LEU A 76 6.46 -6.22 -8.31
CA LEU A 76 7.54 -5.45 -7.73
C LEU A 76 8.31 -6.28 -6.70
N SER A 77 9.63 -6.09 -6.66
CA SER A 77 10.47 -6.65 -5.63
C SER A 77 10.01 -6.19 -4.25
N PRO A 78 9.99 -7.07 -3.23
CA PRO A 78 9.78 -6.67 -1.85
C PRO A 78 10.96 -5.86 -1.33
N GLN A 79 12.15 -5.98 -1.91
CA GLN A 79 13.37 -5.26 -1.51
C GLN A 79 13.66 -4.11 -2.49
N LEU A 80 14.25 -3.02 -1.99
CA LEU A 80 14.66 -1.87 -2.81
C LEU A 80 13.50 -1.30 -3.66
N ASN A 81 12.38 -1.00 -2.99
CA ASN A 81 11.15 -0.55 -3.61
C ASN A 81 10.78 0.82 -3.03
N ALA A 82 10.72 1.84 -3.89
CA ALA A 82 10.45 3.21 -3.48
C ALA A 82 9.11 3.39 -2.73
N ALA A 83 8.08 2.60 -3.07
CA ALA A 83 6.81 2.61 -2.35
C ALA A 83 6.97 2.06 -0.92
N ARG A 84 7.78 1.01 -0.76
CA ARG A 84 8.04 0.41 0.55
C ARG A 84 8.88 1.32 1.45
N GLU A 85 9.88 1.99 0.89
CA GLU A 85 10.71 2.96 1.61
C GLU A 85 9.85 4.11 2.15
N TRP A 86 8.99 4.69 1.30
CA TRP A 86 8.05 5.73 1.72
C TRP A 86 7.10 5.26 2.83
N LEU A 87 6.58 4.04 2.73
CA LEU A 87 5.70 3.47 3.78
C LEU A 87 6.45 3.31 5.11
N ARG A 88 7.73 2.94 5.08
CA ARG A 88 8.57 2.83 6.27
C ARG A 88 8.83 4.20 6.90
N GLU A 89 9.14 5.21 6.09
CA GLU A 89 9.29 6.59 6.57
C GLU A 89 7.99 7.09 7.21
N LYS A 90 6.84 6.86 6.58
CA LYS A 90 5.54 7.20 7.18
C LYS A 90 5.21 6.45 8.45
N GLU A 91 5.65 5.21 8.58
CA GLU A 91 5.52 4.48 9.83
C GLU A 91 6.28 5.16 10.98
N CYS A 92 7.52 5.59 10.72
CA CYS A 92 8.34 6.31 11.67
C CYS A 92 7.70 7.64 12.07
N ASP A 93 7.27 8.46 11.10
CA ASP A 93 6.58 9.73 11.36
C ASP A 93 5.36 9.54 12.27
N LEU A 94 4.55 8.50 11.99
CA LEU A 94 3.36 8.22 12.78
C LEU A 94 3.70 7.79 14.20
N ARG A 95 4.77 7.00 14.39
CA ARG A 95 5.26 6.62 15.72
C ARG A 95 5.75 7.82 16.51
N GLU A 96 6.46 8.75 15.87
CA GLU A 96 6.89 10.00 16.51
C GLU A 96 5.71 10.88 16.92
N MET A 97 4.62 10.85 16.18
CA MET A 97 3.36 11.51 16.52
C MET A 97 2.52 10.77 17.59
N GLY A 98 3.02 9.66 18.13
CA GLY A 98 2.36 8.87 19.17
C GLY A 98 1.35 7.84 18.67
N TYR A 99 1.27 7.59 17.35
CA TYR A 99 0.47 6.50 16.81
C TYR A 99 1.23 5.18 16.87
N GLU A 100 0.48 4.08 16.97
CA GLU A 100 1.04 2.73 16.99
C GLU A 100 0.50 1.92 15.80
N PRO A 101 0.95 2.22 14.56
CA PRO A 101 0.34 1.69 13.35
C PRO A 101 0.51 0.16 13.20
N THR A 102 1.61 -0.41 13.69
CA THR A 102 2.03 -1.79 13.34
C THR A 102 2.44 -2.64 14.55
N LYS A 103 2.05 -2.25 15.77
CA LYS A 103 2.43 -2.93 17.03
C LYS A 103 1.92 -4.38 17.20
N SER A 104 1.31 -5.00 16.18
CA SER A 104 0.54 -6.24 16.35
C SER A 104 0.93 -7.32 15.33
N MET A 105 1.15 -8.54 15.82
CA MET A 105 1.29 -9.79 15.04
C MET A 105 0.22 -9.93 13.93
N LEU A 106 -0.96 -9.32 14.13
CA LEU A 106 -2.07 -9.39 13.19
C LEU A 106 -1.78 -8.70 11.84
N LEU A 107 -0.90 -7.69 11.78
CA LEU A 107 -0.50 -7.10 10.50
C LEU A 107 0.39 -8.06 9.70
N MET A 108 1.34 -8.72 10.37
CA MET A 108 2.22 -9.69 9.72
C MET A 108 1.42 -10.91 9.26
N ASN A 109 0.49 -11.39 10.08
CA ASN A 109 -0.43 -12.47 9.69
C ASN A 109 -1.31 -12.04 8.51
N PHE A 110 -1.87 -10.83 8.52
CA PHE A 110 -2.70 -10.32 7.44
C PHE A 110 -1.92 -10.11 6.13
N LEU A 111 -0.71 -9.56 6.18
CA LEU A 111 0.17 -9.43 5.02
C LEU A 111 0.60 -10.80 4.49
N GLN A 112 0.82 -11.77 5.38
CA GLN A 112 1.12 -13.15 5.02
C GLN A 112 -0.10 -13.83 4.39
N GLU A 113 -1.31 -13.62 4.92
CA GLU A 113 -2.57 -14.12 4.35
C GLU A 113 -2.85 -13.52 2.97
N ILE A 114 -2.64 -12.22 2.77
CA ILE A 114 -2.72 -11.58 1.45
C ILE A 114 -1.68 -12.17 0.50
N GLY A 115 -0.43 -12.31 0.95
CA GLY A 115 0.63 -12.92 0.15
C GLY A 115 0.30 -14.35 -0.27
N VAL A 116 -0.22 -15.16 0.66
CA VAL A 116 -0.66 -16.54 0.39
C VAL A 116 -1.87 -16.59 -0.54
N TRP A 117 -2.86 -15.73 -0.34
CA TRP A 117 -4.04 -15.64 -1.20
C TRP A 117 -3.65 -15.30 -2.64
N TYR A 118 -2.76 -14.31 -2.82
CA TYR A 118 -2.30 -13.91 -4.14
C TYR A 118 -1.46 -14.99 -4.84
N LEU A 119 -0.55 -15.66 -4.11
CA LEU A 119 0.21 -16.79 -4.66
C LEU A 119 -0.71 -17.90 -5.20
N ARG A 120 -1.87 -18.12 -4.55
CA ARG A 120 -2.87 -19.09 -5.02
C ARG A 120 -3.63 -18.62 -6.25
N GLN A 121 -3.83 -17.31 -6.43
CA GLN A 121 -4.53 -16.75 -7.60
C GLN A 121 -3.64 -16.71 -8.85
N VAL A 122 -2.32 -16.55 -8.70
CA VAL A 122 -1.37 -16.51 -9.83
C VAL A 122 -0.97 -17.91 -10.33
N GLN A 123 -1.27 -18.97 -9.56
CA GLN A 123 -0.99 -20.36 -9.93
C GLN A 123 -2.17 -21.09 -10.59
N GLN A 124 -3.29 -20.40 -10.87
CA GLN A 124 -4.43 -20.93 -11.62
C GLN A 124 -4.48 -20.31 -13.02
#